data_AF-K1VNY5-F1
#
_entry.id   AF-K1VNY5-F1
#
_cell.length_a   1.000
_cell.length_b   1.000
_cell.length_c   1.000
_cell.angle_alpha   90.00
_cell.angle_beta   90.00
_cell.angle_gamma   90.00
#
_symmetry.space_group_name_H-M   'P 1'
#
loop_
_entity.id
_entity.type
_entity.pdbx_description
1 polymer ?
#
loop_
_entity_poly.entity_id
_entity_poly.type
_entity_poly.pdbx_seq_one_letter_code
_entity_poly.pdbx_strand_id
1 'polypeptide(L)'
;MGASQSSQASQKPDHVVSAPAGTSVEFSPSLIERLQQPSSGKKPQTTDELVRQKLASESANLRQQEAEILSSISSALEKENLDREKPGMSSEALGRDIEEVREKVERITNDRKNRENPDLAKAKDAVVVCYTNNPTTPLDCWREVDAFKAEVNKLEAVSYRFWMAI
;
A
#
# COMPACT_ATOMS: atom_id res chain seq x y z
N MET A 1 -48.00 40.69 -31.45
CA MET A 1 -46.88 41.59 -31.79
C MET A 1 -45.82 40.70 -32.45
N GLY A 2 -45.80 40.52 -33.78
CA GLY A 2 -45.20 41.41 -34.81
C GLY A 2 -43.94 40.68 -35.36
N ALA A 3 -44.02 39.99 -36.51
CA ALA A 3 -43.46 40.38 -37.83
C ALA A 3 -41.96 40.80 -37.78
N SER A 4 -41.02 40.36 -38.62
CA SER A 4 -41.01 39.57 -39.86
C SER A 4 -39.55 39.39 -40.33
N GLN A 5 -39.24 38.19 -40.85
CA GLN A 5 -38.40 37.83 -42.03
C GLN A 5 -36.94 38.30 -42.27
N SER A 6 -36.25 37.38 -42.98
CA SER A 6 -34.98 37.43 -43.74
C SER A 6 -33.67 37.29 -42.95
N SER A 7 -32.69 36.47 -43.34
CA SER A 7 -32.49 35.67 -44.57
C SER A 7 -31.34 34.67 -44.33
N GLN A 8 -31.47 33.45 -44.87
CA GLN A 8 -30.45 32.53 -45.42
C GLN A 8 -29.16 32.29 -44.61
N ALA A 9 -28.54 31.12 -44.57
CA ALA A 9 -28.78 29.76 -45.03
C ALA A 9 -27.53 29.01 -44.54
N SER A 10 -27.69 27.87 -43.89
CA SER A 10 -26.66 26.82 -43.90
C SER A 10 -27.35 25.53 -43.47
N GLN A 11 -28.06 24.98 -44.45
CA GLN A 11 -28.51 23.60 -44.48
C GLN A 11 -27.27 22.72 -44.26
N LYS A 12 -27.23 21.98 -43.17
CA LYS A 12 -26.27 20.89 -43.00
C LYS A 12 -26.80 19.75 -43.87
N PRO A 13 -26.11 19.33 -44.94
CA PRO A 13 -26.65 18.31 -45.82
C PRO A 13 -26.62 16.97 -45.08
N ASP A 14 -27.72 16.23 -45.15
CA ASP A 14 -27.69 14.77 -44.99
C ASP A 14 -26.62 14.23 -45.94
N HIS A 15 -25.65 13.49 -45.41
CA HIS A 15 -24.54 12.98 -46.20
C HIS A 15 -25.02 11.78 -47.03
N VAL A 16 -25.81 12.03 -48.07
CA VAL A 16 -26.15 11.05 -49.08
C VAL A 16 -24.91 10.84 -49.94
N VAL A 17 -24.21 9.73 -49.71
CA VAL A 17 -23.11 9.30 -50.58
C VAL A 17 -23.72 8.80 -51.88
N SER A 18 -23.97 9.71 -52.82
CA SER A 18 -24.25 9.34 -54.20
C SER A 18 -22.95 8.92 -54.86
N ALA A 19 -22.88 7.65 -55.28
CA ALA A 19 -21.77 7.14 -56.06
C ALA A 19 -21.62 7.96 -57.36
N PRO A 20 -20.39 8.33 -57.78
CA PRO A 20 -20.19 9.10 -59.01
C PRO A 20 -20.74 8.32 -60.21
N ALA A 21 -21.38 9.03 -61.13
CA ALA A 21 -22.00 8.46 -62.34
C ALA A 21 -20.92 7.77 -63.20
N GLY A 22 -20.71 6.47 -62.98
CA GLY A 22 -19.66 5.68 -63.62
C GLY A 22 -19.13 4.50 -62.81
N THR A 23 -19.37 4.44 -61.49
CA THR A 23 -19.01 3.23 -60.71
C THR A 23 -20.14 2.22 -60.80
N SER A 24 -19.99 1.21 -61.67
CA SER A 24 -20.79 -0.01 -61.57
C SER A 24 -20.50 -0.62 -60.19
N VAL A 25 -21.51 -0.62 -59.31
CA VAL A 25 -21.39 -1.28 -58.00
C VAL A 25 -21.46 -2.78 -58.28
N GLU A 26 -20.31 -3.38 -58.57
CA GLU A 26 -20.20 -4.82 -58.72
C GLU A 26 -20.28 -5.45 -57.32
N PHE A 27 -21.49 -5.84 -56.95
CA PHE A 27 -21.67 -6.69 -55.78
C PHE A 27 -20.99 -8.02 -56.05
N SER A 28 -20.32 -8.58 -55.03
CA SER A 28 -19.71 -9.89 -55.19
C SER A 28 -20.79 -10.90 -55.63
N PRO A 29 -20.48 -11.83 -56.55
CA PRO A 29 -21.47 -12.80 -57.05
C PRO A 29 -22.18 -13.54 -55.92
N SER A 30 -21.45 -13.80 -54.84
CA SER A 30 -21.92 -14.42 -53.60
C SER A 30 -22.96 -13.60 -52.82
N LEU A 31 -22.99 -12.27 -52.97
CA LEU A 31 -23.95 -11.39 -52.31
C LEU A 31 -25.24 -11.29 -53.12
N ILE A 32 -25.11 -11.22 -54.45
CA ILE A 32 -26.23 -11.22 -55.39
C ILE A 32 -27.00 -12.54 -55.29
N GLU A 33 -26.29 -13.67 -55.27
CA GLU A 33 -26.86 -15.01 -55.14
C GLU A 33 -27.63 -15.20 -53.82
N ARG A 34 -27.18 -14.55 -52.73
CA ARG A 34 -27.85 -14.58 -51.43
C ARG A 34 -29.10 -13.70 -51.39
N LEU A 35 -29.06 -12.53 -52.03
CA LEU A 35 -30.20 -11.62 -52.13
C LEU A 35 -31.28 -12.17 -53.07
N GLN A 36 -30.89 -12.97 -54.07
CA GLN A 36 -31.81 -13.65 -54.99
C GLN A 36 -32.52 -14.86 -54.37
N GLN A 37 -32.16 -15.32 -53.16
CA GLN A 37 -32.86 -16.41 -52.47
C GLN A 37 -33.94 -15.85 -51.53
N PRO A 38 -35.24 -15.90 -51.89
CA PRO A 38 -36.32 -15.42 -51.04
C PRO A 38 -36.57 -16.45 -49.92
N SER A 39 -35.83 -16.33 -48.81
CA SER A 39 -36.18 -17.06 -47.58
C SER A 39 -37.05 -16.17 -46.69
N SER A 40 -38.34 -16.50 -46.66
CA SER A 40 -39.34 -16.00 -45.73
C SER A 40 -38.81 -16.01 -44.28
N GLY A 41 -38.57 -14.83 -43.71
CA GLY A 41 -38.52 -14.58 -42.27
C GLY A 41 -37.39 -15.22 -41.44
N LYS A 42 -36.48 -16.01 -42.02
CA LYS A 42 -35.36 -16.63 -41.29
C LYS A 42 -34.06 -15.99 -41.74
N LYS A 43 -33.41 -15.24 -40.82
CA LYS A 43 -32.05 -14.72 -41.00
C LYS A 43 -31.14 -15.83 -41.55
N PRO A 44 -30.22 -15.55 -42.49
CA PRO A 44 -29.31 -16.54 -43.03
C PRO A 44 -28.45 -17.11 -41.89
N GLN A 45 -28.78 -18.33 -41.44
CA GLN A 45 -28.12 -19.03 -40.34
C GLN A 45 -26.61 -19.17 -40.58
N THR A 46 -26.19 -19.20 -41.84
CA THR A 46 -24.80 -19.36 -42.26
C THR A 46 -23.90 -18.18 -41.90
N THR A 47 -24.41 -16.95 -41.92
CA THR A 47 -23.59 -15.77 -41.55
C THR A 47 -23.51 -15.59 -40.05
N ASP A 48 -24.60 -15.85 -39.32
CA ASP A 48 -24.61 -15.80 -37.85
C ASP A 48 -23.69 -16.87 -37.25
N GLU A 49 -23.67 -18.07 -37.87
CA GLU A 49 -22.78 -19.15 -37.47
C GLU A 49 -21.30 -18.81 -37.71
N LEU A 50 -20.96 -18.24 -38.87
CA LEU A 50 -19.59 -17.79 -39.14
C LEU A 50 -19.13 -16.71 -38.15
N VAL A 51 -20.02 -15.77 -37.82
CA VAL A 51 -19.73 -14.70 -36.85
C VAL A 51 -19.52 -15.30 -35.46
N ARG A 52 -20.37 -16.24 -35.01
CA ARG A 52 -20.17 -16.98 -33.75
C ARG A 52 -18.85 -17.75 -33.74
N GLN A 53 -18.52 -18.43 -34.83
CA GLN A 53 -17.28 -19.19 -34.95
C GLN A 53 -16.06 -18.27 -34.85
N LYS A 54 -16.08 -17.12 -35.52
CA LYS A 54 -15.01 -16.12 -35.45
C LYS A 54 -14.87 -15.55 -34.04
N LEU A 55 -15.97 -15.12 -33.43
CA LEU A 55 -16.00 -14.63 -32.05
C LEU A 55 -15.46 -15.67 -31.06
N ALA A 56 -15.84 -16.94 -31.22
CA ALA A 56 -15.33 -18.02 -30.38
C ALA A 56 -13.81 -18.19 -30.55
N SER A 57 -13.31 -18.22 -31.79
CA SER A 57 -11.87 -18.34 -32.07
C SER A 57 -11.06 -17.15 -31.56
N GLU A 58 -11.60 -15.94 -31.68
CA GLU A 58 -10.93 -14.71 -31.28
C GLU A 58 -10.95 -14.55 -29.76
N SER A 59 -12.07 -14.93 -29.10
CA SER A 59 -12.15 -14.97 -27.63
C SER A 59 -11.19 -16.00 -27.01
N ALA A 60 -10.97 -17.14 -27.68
CA ALA A 60 -10.00 -18.13 -27.23
C ALA A 60 -8.56 -17.60 -27.34
N ASN A 61 -8.25 -16.91 -28.45
CA ASN A 61 -6.95 -16.28 -28.65
C ASN A 61 -6.68 -15.17 -27.61
N LEU A 62 -7.67 -14.32 -27.34
CA LEU A 62 -7.55 -13.27 -26.31
C LEU A 62 -7.29 -13.86 -24.92
N ARG A 63 -8.03 -14.91 -24.52
CA ARG A 63 -7.81 -15.58 -23.23
C ARG A 63 -6.41 -16.20 -23.12
N GLN A 64 -5.88 -16.72 -24.23
CA GLN A 64 -4.53 -17.27 -24.25
C GLN A 64 -3.48 -16.17 -24.06
N GLN A 65 -3.64 -15.03 -24.75
CA GLN A 65 -2.76 -13.86 -24.58
C GLN A 65 -2.86 -13.30 -23.15
N GLU A 66 -4.06 -13.21 -22.59
CA GLU A 66 -4.26 -12.80 -21.19
C GLU A 66 -3.53 -13.73 -20.22
N ALA A 67 -3.62 -15.05 -20.41
CA ALA A 67 -2.92 -16.02 -19.57
C ALA A 67 -1.39 -15.88 -19.66
N GLU A 68 -0.85 -15.65 -20.86
CA GLU A 68 0.58 -15.41 -21.08
C GLU A 68 1.04 -14.11 -20.42
N ILE A 69 0.28 -13.02 -20.58
CA ILE A 69 0.54 -11.73 -19.95
C ILE A 69 0.50 -11.87 -18.43
N LEU A 70 -0.52 -12.53 -17.87
CA LEU A 70 -0.62 -12.75 -16.42
C LEU A 70 0.56 -13.57 -15.88
N SER A 71 0.97 -14.61 -16.61
CA SER A 71 2.16 -15.39 -16.27
C SER A 71 3.42 -14.52 -16.27
N SER A 72 3.62 -13.71 -17.31
CA SER A 72 4.75 -12.79 -17.41
C SER A 72 4.75 -11.75 -16.29
N ILE A 73 3.60 -11.16 -15.97
CA ILE A 73 3.43 -10.22 -14.87
C ILE A 73 3.76 -10.90 -13.53
N SER A 74 3.24 -12.10 -13.28
CA SER A 74 3.52 -12.83 -12.04
C SER A 74 5.01 -13.15 -11.87
N SER A 75 5.68 -13.55 -12.95
CA SER A 75 7.12 -13.85 -12.92
C SER A 75 7.96 -12.59 -12.73
N ALA A 76 7.56 -11.47 -13.35
CA ALA A 76 8.23 -10.18 -13.17
C ALA A 76 8.06 -9.65 -11.73
N LEU A 77 6.87 -9.78 -11.14
CA LEU A 77 6.59 -9.42 -9.76
C LEU A 77 7.35 -10.30 -8.77
N GLU A 78 7.41 -11.61 -9.00
CA GLU A 78 8.19 -12.53 -8.17
C GLU A 78 9.68 -12.16 -8.20
N LYS A 79 10.22 -11.90 -9.39
CA LYS A 79 11.61 -11.45 -9.54
C LYS A 79 11.86 -10.09 -8.88
N GLU A 80 10.97 -9.12 -9.07
CA GLU A 80 11.08 -7.82 -8.39
C GLU A 80 11.00 -7.98 -6.87
N ASN A 81 10.15 -8.87 -6.37
CA ASN A 81 10.06 -9.13 -4.94
C ASN A 81 11.36 -9.74 -4.40
N LEU A 82 11.95 -10.72 -5.11
CA LEU A 82 13.26 -11.28 -4.78
C LEU A 82 14.40 -10.26 -4.87
N ASP A 83 14.36 -9.34 -5.86
CA ASP A 83 15.37 -8.29 -6.04
C ASP A 83 15.19 -7.13 -5.03
N ARG A 84 13.96 -6.85 -4.59
CA ARG A 84 13.62 -5.85 -3.55
C ARG A 84 13.85 -6.34 -2.13
N GLU A 85 13.74 -7.64 -1.90
CA GLU A 85 14.23 -8.34 -0.72
C GLU A 85 15.77 -8.25 -0.69
N LYS A 86 16.29 -7.03 -0.51
CA LYS A 86 17.70 -6.82 -0.21
C LYS A 86 18.03 -7.66 1.02
N PRO A 87 19.17 -8.39 1.05
CA PRO A 87 19.58 -9.15 2.22
C PRO A 87 19.70 -8.19 3.42
N GLY A 88 18.71 -8.23 4.31
CA GLY A 88 18.56 -7.32 5.45
C GLY A 88 17.21 -6.60 5.58
N MET A 89 16.32 -6.68 4.58
CA MET A 89 14.97 -6.07 4.69
C MET A 89 13.82 -7.09 4.70
N SER A 90 14.15 -8.39 4.82
CA SER A 90 13.13 -9.43 4.95
C SER A 90 12.45 -9.33 6.32
N SER A 91 11.18 -9.73 6.38
CA SER A 91 10.40 -9.72 7.62
C SER A 91 11.05 -10.54 8.73
N GLU A 92 11.79 -11.59 8.37
CA GLU A 92 12.50 -12.47 9.31
C GLU A 92 13.78 -11.81 9.85
N ALA A 93 14.50 -11.06 9.01
CA ALA A 93 15.66 -10.27 9.46
C ALA A 93 15.23 -9.19 10.45
N LEU A 94 14.16 -8.45 10.12
CA LEU A 94 13.57 -7.47 11.03
C LEU A 94 13.07 -8.09 12.34
N GLY A 95 12.45 -9.28 12.28
CA GLY A 95 12.03 -10.00 13.49
C GLY A 95 13.19 -10.37 14.40
N ARG A 96 14.33 -10.79 13.83
CA ARG A 96 15.56 -11.08 14.60
C ARG A 96 16.14 -9.81 15.23
N ASP A 97 16.22 -8.73 14.46
CA ASP A 97 16.76 -7.46 14.94
C ASP A 97 15.90 -6.87 16.07
N ILE A 98 14.57 -7.00 15.97
CA ILE A 98 13.65 -6.57 17.03
C ILE A 98 13.89 -7.37 18.32
N GLU A 99 14.04 -8.69 18.23
CA GLU A 99 14.29 -9.52 19.41
C GLU A 99 15.67 -9.23 20.04
N GLU A 100 16.70 -9.02 19.24
CA GLU A 100 18.02 -8.62 19.73
C GLU A 100 17.97 -7.27 20.47
N VAL A 101 17.27 -6.28 19.90
CA VAL A 101 17.09 -4.97 20.54
C VAL A 101 16.34 -5.12 21.85
N ARG A 102 15.28 -5.94 21.88
CA ARG A 102 14.49 -6.21 23.08
C ARG A 102 15.35 -6.84 24.18
N GLU A 103 16.13 -7.87 23.87
CA GLU A 103 17.02 -8.52 24.82
C GLU A 103 18.08 -7.54 25.36
N LYS A 104 18.65 -6.70 24.49
CA LYS A 104 19.65 -5.71 24.88
C LYS A 104 19.08 -4.65 25.82
N VAL A 105 17.86 -4.18 25.57
CA VAL A 105 17.16 -3.23 26.45
C VAL A 105 16.88 -3.86 27.81
N GLU A 106 16.40 -5.11 27.83
CA GLU A 106 16.13 -5.83 29.09
C GLU A 106 17.41 -6.00 29.90
N ARG A 107 18.51 -6.40 29.26
CA ARG A 107 19.82 -6.53 29.91
C ARG A 107 20.29 -5.21 30.52
N ILE A 108 20.25 -4.10 29.76
CA ILE A 108 20.65 -2.78 30.27
C ILE A 108 19.77 -2.34 31.43
N THR A 109 18.47 -2.61 31.36
CA THR A 109 17.50 -2.22 32.40
C THR A 109 17.74 -3.03 33.68
N ASN A 110 17.95 -4.34 33.56
CA ASN A 110 18.26 -5.21 34.68
C ASN A 110 19.62 -4.89 35.30
N ASP A 111 20.64 -4.60 34.49
CA ASP A 111 21.96 -4.19 34.98
C ASP A 111 21.88 -2.87 35.76
N ARG A 112 21.10 -1.89 35.26
CA ARG A 112 20.85 -0.64 36.00
C ARG A 112 20.12 -0.89 37.31
N LYS A 113 19.09 -1.73 37.30
CA LYS A 113 18.31 -2.07 38.49
C LYS A 113 19.12 -2.86 39.53
N ASN A 114 20.03 -3.73 39.10
CA ASN A 114 20.94 -4.46 39.98
C ASN A 114 22.05 -3.57 40.55
N ARG A 115 22.42 -2.50 39.84
CA ARG A 115 23.37 -1.48 40.33
C ARG A 115 22.71 -0.45 41.24
N GLU A 116 21.42 -0.17 41.06
CA GLU A 116 20.67 0.73 41.92
C GLU A 116 20.41 0.03 43.27
N ASN A 117 20.95 0.60 44.35
CA ASN A 117 20.74 0.05 45.68
C ASN A 117 19.24 0.15 46.04
N PRO A 118 18.60 -0.93 46.52
CA PRO A 118 17.16 -0.93 46.81
C PRO A 118 16.77 0.10 47.87
N ASP A 119 17.69 0.46 48.77
CA ASP A 119 17.43 1.47 49.81
C ASP A 119 17.57 2.89 49.26
N LEU A 120 18.46 3.12 48.28
CA LEU A 120 18.50 4.37 47.51
C LEU A 120 17.21 4.58 46.73
N ALA A 121 16.69 3.53 46.07
CA ALA A 121 15.44 3.62 45.30
C ALA A 121 14.26 4.00 46.20
N LYS A 122 14.13 3.36 47.38
CA LYS A 122 13.10 3.73 48.38
C LYS A 122 13.25 5.16 48.87
N ALA A 123 14.49 5.60 49.16
CA ALA A 123 14.74 6.96 49.62
C ALA A 123 14.40 8.01 48.55
N LYS A 124 14.72 7.72 47.28
CA LYS A 124 14.31 8.53 46.12
C LYS A 124 12.80 8.64 46.03
N ASP A 125 12.10 7.50 46.10
CA ASP A 125 10.64 7.46 45.99
C ASP A 125 9.97 8.21 47.15
N ALA A 126 10.51 8.12 48.37
CA ALA A 126 10.01 8.87 49.53
C ALA A 126 10.11 10.39 49.33
N VAL A 127 11.21 10.88 48.74
CA VAL A 127 11.36 12.29 48.39
C VAL A 127 10.33 12.72 47.35
N VAL A 128 10.14 11.92 46.29
CA VAL A 128 9.15 12.20 45.25
C VAL A 128 7.75 12.26 45.85
N VAL A 129 7.36 11.27 46.65
CA VAL A 129 6.05 11.21 47.31
C VAL A 129 5.83 12.41 48.22
N CYS A 130 6.84 12.82 49.00
CA CYS A 130 6.70 13.98 49.86
C CYS A 130 6.46 15.27 49.07
N TYR A 131 7.23 15.51 48.00
CA TYR A 131 7.05 16.71 47.16
C TYR A 131 5.74 16.71 46.40
N THR A 132 5.27 15.56 45.92
CA THR A 132 3.96 15.47 45.25
C THR A 132 2.80 15.75 46.19
N ASN A 133 2.93 15.39 47.47
CA ASN A 133 1.89 15.59 48.48
C ASN A 133 1.92 17.00 49.11
N ASN A 134 3.06 17.70 49.02
CA ASN A 134 3.27 19.03 49.61
C ASN A 134 3.68 20.08 48.57
N PRO A 135 2.82 20.42 47.57
CA PRO A 135 3.17 21.32 46.49
C PRO A 135 3.40 22.78 46.94
N THR A 136 2.78 23.20 48.04
CA THR A 136 2.90 24.57 48.58
C THR A 136 3.90 24.66 49.75
N THR A 137 4.31 23.53 50.32
CA THR A 137 5.23 23.47 51.47
C THR A 137 6.38 22.47 51.24
N PRO A 138 7.18 22.64 50.16
CA PRO A 138 8.27 21.71 49.84
C PRO A 138 9.38 21.68 50.92
N LEU A 139 9.50 22.72 51.75
CA LEU A 139 10.50 22.77 52.82
C LEU A 139 10.24 21.76 53.96
N ASP A 140 9.02 21.21 54.08
CA ASP A 140 8.70 20.20 55.08
C ASP A 140 9.32 18.83 54.76
N CYS A 141 9.68 18.58 53.49
CA CYS A 141 10.26 17.33 52.98
C CYS A 141 11.77 17.18 53.24
N TRP A 142 12.33 17.96 54.18
CA TRP A 142 13.76 18.00 54.41
C TRP A 142 14.31 16.69 54.98
N ARG A 143 13.51 15.93 55.74
CA ARG A 143 13.93 14.65 56.35
C ARG A 143 14.13 13.58 55.29
N GLU A 144 13.21 13.50 54.33
CA GLU A 144 13.26 12.57 53.20
C GLU A 144 14.46 12.89 52.32
N VAL A 145 14.72 14.18 52.08
CA VAL A 145 15.88 14.64 51.32
C VAL A 145 17.20 14.32 52.04
N ASP A 146 17.25 14.50 53.36
CA ASP A 146 18.45 14.18 54.16
C ASP A 146 18.73 12.68 54.19
N ALA A 147 17.68 11.86 54.34
CA ALA A 147 17.78 10.40 54.24
C ALA A 147 18.28 9.96 52.86
N PHE A 148 17.77 10.56 51.78
CA PHE A 148 18.27 10.29 50.42
C PHE A 148 19.75 10.67 50.25
N LYS A 149 20.16 11.85 50.73
CA LYS A 149 21.57 12.28 50.70
C LYS A 149 22.48 11.32 51.47
N ALA A 150 22.02 10.80 52.61
CA ALA A 150 22.79 9.82 53.38
C ALA A 150 23.03 8.53 52.58
N GLU A 151 22.03 8.01 51.86
CA GLU A 151 22.20 6.83 51.00
C GLU A 151 23.11 7.09 49.80
N VAL A 152 22.99 8.27 49.16
CA VAL A 152 23.91 8.69 48.08
C VAL A 152 25.34 8.76 48.59
N ASN A 153 25.59 9.39 49.73
CA ASN A 153 26.92 9.50 50.32
C ASN A 153 27.56 8.13 50.60
N LYS A 154 26.78 7.13 51.01
CA LYS A 154 27.28 5.75 51.19
C LYS A 154 27.76 5.15 49.87
N LEU A 155 27.01 5.34 48.79
CA LEU A 155 27.35 4.84 47.46
C LEU A 155 28.56 5.56 46.88
N GLU A 156 28.61 6.89 47.03
CA GLU A 156 29.75 7.69 46.62
C GLU A 156 31.00 7.31 47.40
N ALA A 157 30.91 7.12 48.72
CA ALA A 157 32.04 6.68 49.55
C ALA A 157 32.59 5.31 49.10
N VAL A 158 31.73 4.37 48.72
CA VAL A 158 32.16 3.07 48.16
C VAL A 158 32.82 3.26 46.78
N SER A 159 32.25 4.12 45.93
CA SER A 159 32.79 4.42 44.60
C SER A 159 34.17 5.10 44.66
N TYR A 160 34.34 6.10 45.53
CA TYR A 160 35.62 6.79 45.75
C TYR A 160 36.68 5.85 46.34
N ARG A 161 36.31 4.95 47.25
CA ARG A 161 37.24 3.95 47.81
C ARG A 161 37.68 2.92 46.78
N PHE A 162 36.81 2.55 45.85
CA PHE A 162 37.16 1.65 44.74
C PHE A 162 38.14 2.31 43.76
N TRP A 163 37.93 3.59 43.43
CA TRP A 163 38.81 4.33 42.52
C TRP A 163 40.20 4.63 43.11
N MET A 164 40.30 4.86 44.44
CA MET A 164 41.61 5.03 45.11
C MET A 164 42.41 3.72 45.31
N ALA A 165 41.79 2.55 45.10
CA ALA A 165 42.43 1.25 45.30
C ALA A 165 42.98 0.63 43.99
N ILE A 166 42.76 1.29 42.85
CA ILE A 166 43.29 0.97 41.52
C ILE A 166 44.50 1.87 41.25
#